data_AF-A0A940AD11-F1
#
_entry.id   AF-A0A940AD11-F1
#
_cell.length_a   1.000
_cell.length_b   1.000
_cell.length_c   1.000
_cell.angle_alpha   90.00
_cell.angle_beta   90.00
_cell.angle_gamma   90.00
#
_symmetry.space_group_name_H-M   'P 1'
#
loop_
_entity.id
_entity.type
_entity.pdbx_description
1 polymer ?
#
loop_
_entity_poly.entity_id
_entity_poly.type
_entity_poly.pdbx_seq_one_letter_code
_entity_poly.pdbx_strand_id
1 'polypeptide(L)'
;MSSTLMSKMKAYKSKEPQRGNTIYALIVNSAESNITPLHYEDWTLTCDEKWKVMGKICQMAGDLYSGGLKWPGAIWGDEKICSKFLQYAENVMKDAKTTEDPVPEITSHFIIDWDPDDPCADIWRRFIPLGYCIKKIWSREVLVKYNPTVLDLYNGFSIRQHYESCLRYARGEGKLDIAKFRKNLFTNGYMLPMEIRQAFNTNDSK
;
A
#
# COMPACT_ATOMS: atom_id res chain seq x y z
N MET A 1 5.78 5.13 -29.38
CA MET A 1 4.88 6.07 -28.68
C MET A 1 4.78 5.63 -27.23
N SER A 2 5.32 6.44 -26.31
CA SER A 2 5.45 6.10 -24.89
C SER A 2 4.22 6.58 -24.11
N SER A 3 3.55 5.68 -23.40
CA SER A 3 2.66 6.08 -22.31
C SER A 3 3.50 6.80 -21.25
N THR A 4 3.03 7.96 -20.80
CA THR A 4 3.63 8.71 -19.67
C THR A 4 3.66 7.86 -18.40
N LEU A 5 2.62 7.07 -18.17
CA LEU A 5 2.52 6.09 -17.08
C LEU A 5 3.63 5.04 -17.15
N MET A 6 3.90 4.47 -18.33
CA MET A 6 5.01 3.53 -18.51
C MET A 6 6.35 4.20 -18.19
N SER A 7 6.64 5.37 -18.79
CA SER A 7 7.93 6.06 -18.61
C SER A 7 8.25 6.49 -17.17
N LYS A 8 7.27 6.47 -16.26
CA LYS A 8 7.41 6.94 -14.87
C LYS A 8 7.30 5.82 -13.83
N MET A 9 7.16 4.56 -14.25
CA MET A 9 7.21 3.42 -13.33
C MET A 9 8.63 3.19 -12.84
N LYS A 10 8.78 3.04 -11.52
CA LYS A 10 10.05 2.65 -10.89
C LYS A 10 9.79 1.54 -9.89
N ALA A 11 10.57 0.47 -9.96
CA ALA A 11 10.50 -0.61 -9.00
C ALA A 11 11.72 -0.59 -8.08
N TYR A 12 11.46 -0.83 -6.80
CA TYR A 12 12.42 -0.99 -5.75
C TYR A 12 12.18 -2.32 -5.06
N LYS A 13 13.24 -2.89 -4.49
CA LYS A 13 13.14 -4.15 -3.76
C LYS A 13 14.00 -4.12 -2.50
N SER A 14 13.49 -4.71 -1.42
CA SER A 14 14.23 -4.88 -0.17
C SER A 14 14.59 -6.35 0.05
N LYS A 15 15.80 -6.57 0.56
CA LYS A 15 16.30 -7.87 0.99
C LYS A 15 16.06 -8.02 2.49
N GLU A 16 14.86 -8.41 2.89
CA GLU A 16 14.56 -8.75 4.28
C GLU A 16 14.98 -10.22 4.53
N PRO A 17 16.05 -10.50 5.30
CA PRO A 17 16.57 -11.86 5.46
C PRO A 17 15.56 -12.81 6.11
N GLN A 18 14.72 -12.29 7.01
CA GLN A 18 13.79 -13.11 7.80
C GLN A 18 12.57 -13.59 7.02
N ARG A 19 12.20 -12.92 5.92
CA ARG A 19 10.99 -13.27 5.15
C ARG A 19 11.23 -14.17 3.96
N GLY A 20 12.49 -14.52 3.64
CA GLY A 20 12.87 -15.47 2.57
C GLY A 20 12.53 -15.03 1.14
N ASN A 21 11.61 -14.09 0.99
CA ASN A 21 11.12 -13.49 -0.25
C ASN A 21 11.45 -12.01 -0.27
N THR A 22 11.96 -11.55 -1.42
CA THR A 22 12.25 -10.14 -1.67
C THR A 22 10.94 -9.34 -1.72
N ILE A 23 10.81 -8.30 -0.89
CA ILE A 23 9.66 -7.39 -0.92
C ILE A 23 9.87 -6.41 -2.06
N TYR A 24 8.84 -6.19 -2.88
CA TYR A 24 8.89 -5.25 -3.99
C TYR A 24 7.96 -4.07 -3.74
N ALA A 25 8.44 -2.87 -4.06
CA ALA A 25 7.64 -1.65 -4.18
C ALA A 25 7.65 -1.20 -5.65
N LEU A 26 6.49 -1.07 -6.28
CA LEU A 26 6.35 -0.34 -7.55
C LEU A 26 5.79 1.04 -7.27
N ILE A 27 6.51 2.06 -7.72
CA ILE A 27 6.07 3.45 -7.70
C ILE A 27 5.59 3.82 -9.08
N VAL A 28 4.35 4.28 -9.16
CA VAL A 28 3.77 4.78 -10.41
C VAL A 28 3.41 6.23 -10.19
N ASN A 29 4.07 7.14 -10.92
CA ASN A 29 3.74 8.55 -10.91
C ASN A 29 3.11 8.90 -12.26
N SER A 30 1.78 8.96 -12.35
CA SER A 30 1.09 9.36 -13.57
C SER A 30 -0.02 10.36 -13.28
N ALA A 31 0.03 11.50 -13.96
CA ALA A 31 -1.12 12.38 -14.12
C ALA A 31 -1.78 12.04 -15.47
N GLU A 32 -2.56 10.95 -15.53
CA GLU A 32 -3.36 10.62 -16.72
C GLU A 32 -4.85 10.86 -16.43
N SER A 33 -5.46 11.74 -17.23
CA SER A 33 -6.78 12.37 -17.01
C SER A 33 -7.99 11.43 -16.98
N ASN A 34 -7.81 10.17 -17.37
CA ASN A 34 -8.87 9.17 -17.47
C ASN A 34 -8.75 8.06 -16.41
N ILE A 35 -7.73 8.14 -15.55
CA ILE A 35 -7.71 7.39 -14.31
C ILE A 35 -8.58 8.19 -13.35
N THR A 36 -9.60 7.59 -12.74
CA THR A 36 -10.40 8.26 -11.70
C THR A 36 -9.44 8.85 -10.66
N PRO A 37 -9.36 10.19 -10.52
CA PRO A 37 -8.35 10.85 -9.68
C PRO A 37 -8.43 10.47 -8.20
N LEU A 38 -9.56 9.90 -7.77
CA LEU A 38 -9.86 9.60 -6.37
C LEU A 38 -9.10 8.40 -5.77
N HIS A 39 -8.32 7.63 -6.55
CA HIS A 39 -7.72 6.37 -6.07
C HIS A 39 -6.25 6.12 -6.42
N TYR A 40 -5.56 7.01 -7.14
CA TYR A 40 -4.25 6.68 -7.73
C TYR A 40 -3.16 7.76 -7.66
N GLU A 41 -3.25 8.73 -6.74
CA GLU A 41 -2.10 9.57 -6.38
C GLU A 41 -1.19 8.84 -5.37
N ASP A 42 0.12 8.83 -5.62
CA ASP A 42 1.17 8.22 -4.80
C ASP A 42 1.09 6.70 -4.58
N TRP A 43 0.91 5.93 -5.66
CA TRP A 43 0.96 4.47 -5.57
C TRP A 43 2.35 3.98 -5.18
N THR A 44 2.50 3.63 -3.91
CA THR A 44 3.45 2.61 -3.49
C THR A 44 2.77 1.25 -3.48
N LEU A 45 2.97 0.46 -4.53
CA LEU A 45 2.53 -0.92 -4.56
C LEU A 45 3.53 -1.82 -3.90
N THR A 46 3.27 -2.20 -2.65
CA THR A 46 4.12 -3.14 -1.93
C THR A 46 3.51 -4.53 -1.86
N CYS A 47 4.26 -5.54 -2.30
CA CYS A 47 3.90 -6.93 -2.08
C CYS A 47 5.13 -7.73 -1.65
N ASP A 48 4.85 -8.80 -0.92
CA ASP A 48 5.79 -9.86 -0.55
C ASP A 48 6.25 -10.69 -1.77
N GLU A 49 5.47 -10.68 -2.86
CA GLU A 49 5.72 -11.52 -4.03
C GLU A 49 5.49 -10.79 -5.36
N LYS A 50 6.38 -11.05 -6.33
CA LYS A 50 6.36 -10.42 -7.67
C LYS A 50 5.03 -10.59 -8.40
N TRP A 51 4.39 -11.77 -8.30
CA TRP A 51 3.14 -12.04 -9.01
C TRP A 51 1.95 -11.22 -8.47
N LYS A 52 1.95 -10.84 -7.18
CA LYS A 52 0.91 -9.96 -6.61
C LYS A 52 1.04 -8.54 -7.14
N VAL A 53 2.28 -8.06 -7.31
CA VAL A 53 2.55 -6.79 -7.99
C VAL A 53 2.05 -6.85 -9.43
N MET A 54 2.37 -7.93 -10.16
CA MET A 54 1.87 -8.13 -11.53
C MET A 54 0.34 -8.21 -11.60
N GLY A 55 -0.33 -8.88 -10.65
CA GLY A 55 -1.78 -8.94 -10.58
C GLY A 55 -2.42 -7.57 -10.40
N LYS A 56 -1.84 -6.71 -9.53
CA LYS A 56 -2.29 -5.32 -9.39
C LYS A 56 -2.03 -4.50 -10.64
N ILE A 57 -0.89 -4.68 -11.31
CA ILE A 57 -0.61 -4.05 -12.61
C ILE A 57 -1.63 -4.50 -13.67
N CYS A 58 -2.02 -5.79 -13.70
CA CYS A 58 -3.07 -6.28 -14.58
C CYS A 58 -4.42 -5.62 -14.27
N GLN A 59 -4.75 -5.39 -13.00
CA GLN A 59 -5.96 -4.69 -12.60
C GLN A 59 -5.91 -3.22 -13.04
N MET A 60 -4.79 -2.52 -12.84
CA MET A 60 -4.60 -1.14 -13.33
C MET A 60 -4.74 -1.06 -14.84
N ALA A 61 -4.16 -2.01 -15.57
CA ALA A 61 -4.35 -2.14 -17.01
C ALA A 61 -5.84 -2.31 -17.32
N GLY A 62 -6.52 -3.23 -16.63
CA GLY A 62 -7.96 -3.42 -16.73
C GLY A 62 -8.74 -2.12 -16.56
N ASP A 63 -8.49 -1.35 -15.51
CA ASP A 63 -9.16 -0.07 -15.23
C ASP A 63 -8.88 0.98 -16.33
N LEU A 64 -7.63 1.09 -16.78
CA LEU A 64 -7.21 2.00 -17.87
C LEU A 64 -7.87 1.65 -19.22
N TYR A 65 -7.95 0.36 -19.54
CA TYR A 65 -8.43 -0.13 -20.83
C TYR A 65 -9.96 -0.32 -20.86
N SER A 66 -10.60 -0.57 -19.72
CA SER A 66 -12.07 -0.63 -19.59
C SER A 66 -12.72 0.76 -19.44
N GLY A 67 -11.97 1.75 -18.95
CA GLY A 67 -12.40 3.15 -18.79
C GLY A 67 -12.34 4.05 -20.02
N GLY A 68 -11.99 3.52 -21.20
CA GLY A 68 -12.08 4.27 -22.46
C GLY A 68 -11.04 5.38 -22.65
N LEU A 69 -9.76 5.12 -22.34
CA LEU A 69 -8.66 5.94 -22.86
C LEU A 69 -8.57 5.78 -24.39
N LYS A 70 -9.10 6.76 -25.13
CA LYS A 70 -8.81 6.91 -26.56
C LYS A 70 -7.36 7.34 -26.70
N TRP A 71 -6.49 6.36 -26.95
CA TRP A 71 -5.14 6.63 -27.43
C TRP A 71 -5.20 7.36 -28.77
N PRO A 72 -4.48 8.48 -28.97
CA PRO A 72 -4.35 9.06 -30.30
C PRO A 72 -3.53 8.09 -31.16
N GLY A 73 -4.23 7.37 -32.04
CA GLY A 73 -3.59 6.65 -33.16
C GLY A 73 -3.43 5.13 -33.07
N ALA A 74 -4.28 4.37 -32.36
CA ALA A 74 -4.23 2.91 -32.49
C ALA A 74 -5.61 2.23 -32.49
N ILE A 75 -5.80 1.42 -33.52
CA ILE A 75 -6.94 0.57 -33.84
C ILE A 75 -7.20 -0.37 -32.64
N TRP A 76 -8.43 -0.33 -32.13
CA TRP A 76 -8.91 -1.28 -31.13
C TRP A 76 -9.01 -2.66 -31.78
N GLY A 77 -8.31 -3.67 -31.24
CA GLY A 77 -8.51 -5.05 -31.73
C GLY A 77 -7.50 -6.11 -31.28
N ASP A 78 -6.27 -5.75 -30.95
CA ASP A 78 -5.25 -6.77 -30.68
C ASP A 78 -4.87 -6.82 -29.19
N GLU A 79 -4.90 -8.03 -28.62
CA GLU A 79 -4.29 -8.45 -27.34
C GLU A 79 -2.83 -7.94 -27.15
N LYS A 80 -2.21 -7.41 -28.21
CA LYS A 80 -0.89 -6.80 -28.32
C LYS A 80 -0.67 -5.55 -27.46
N ILE A 81 -1.69 -4.77 -27.10
CA ILE A 81 -1.50 -3.56 -26.26
C ILE A 81 -1.36 -3.96 -24.79
N CYS A 82 -2.25 -4.83 -24.29
CA CYS A 82 -2.17 -5.38 -22.94
C CYS A 82 -0.86 -6.16 -22.74
N SER A 83 -0.47 -7.01 -23.70
CA SER A 83 0.77 -7.77 -23.60
C SER A 83 2.03 -6.91 -23.56
N LYS A 84 2.10 -5.80 -24.30
CA LYS A 84 3.22 -4.84 -24.24
C LYS A 84 3.28 -4.11 -22.90
N PHE A 85 2.14 -3.75 -22.32
CA PHE A 85 2.07 -3.13 -21.00
C PHE A 85 2.57 -4.08 -19.91
N LEU A 86 2.11 -5.34 -19.95
CA LEU A 86 2.56 -6.37 -19.02
C LEU A 86 4.05 -6.67 -19.18
N GLN A 87 4.54 -6.79 -20.42
CA GLN A 87 5.96 -7.02 -20.69
C GLN A 87 6.84 -5.86 -20.18
N TYR A 88 6.38 -4.63 -20.31
CA TYR A 88 7.08 -3.47 -19.75
C TYR A 88 7.13 -3.51 -18.23
N ALA A 89 5.98 -3.74 -17.58
CA ALA A 89 5.91 -3.90 -16.13
C ALA A 89 6.81 -5.04 -15.62
N GLU A 90 6.83 -6.18 -16.31
CA GLU A 90 7.73 -7.28 -15.99
C GLU A 90 9.20 -6.88 -16.07
N ASN A 91 9.57 -6.10 -17.07
CA ASN A 91 10.94 -5.61 -17.23
C ASN A 91 11.31 -4.61 -16.13
N VAL A 92 10.43 -3.65 -15.80
CA VAL A 92 10.63 -2.74 -14.66
C VAL A 92 10.82 -3.50 -13.36
N MET A 93 10.05 -4.58 -13.14
CA MET A 93 10.18 -5.43 -11.95
C MET A 93 11.44 -6.31 -11.96
N LYS A 94 11.91 -6.77 -13.13
CA LYS A 94 13.20 -7.46 -13.27
C LYS A 94 14.36 -6.52 -12.90
N ASP A 95 14.26 -5.27 -13.33
CA ASP A 95 15.28 -4.23 -13.12
C ASP A 95 15.11 -3.46 -11.79
N ALA A 96 14.28 -3.98 -10.89
CA ALA A 96 14.00 -3.34 -9.60
C ALA A 96 15.29 -3.13 -8.80
N LYS A 97 15.54 -1.87 -8.40
CA LYS A 97 16.73 -1.48 -7.65
C LYS A 97 16.65 -2.01 -6.22
N THR A 98 17.70 -2.70 -5.77
CA THR A 98 17.77 -3.14 -4.36
C THR A 98 18.16 -1.94 -3.50
N THR A 99 17.40 -1.66 -2.45
CA THR A 99 17.71 -0.57 -1.51
C THR A 99 17.23 -0.90 -0.11
N GLU A 100 18.05 -0.55 0.87
CA GLU A 100 17.71 -0.52 2.30
C GLU A 100 17.45 0.93 2.77
N ASP A 101 17.81 1.91 1.93
CA ASP A 101 17.61 3.32 2.18
C ASP A 101 16.16 3.74 1.90
N PRO A 102 15.74 4.92 2.40
CA PRO A 102 14.50 5.55 1.99
C PRO A 102 14.33 5.61 0.48
N VAL A 103 13.11 5.30 0.04
CA VAL A 103 12.75 5.38 -1.37
C VAL A 103 12.78 6.85 -1.82
N PRO A 104 13.66 7.24 -2.75
CA PRO A 104 13.95 8.66 -3.02
C PRO A 104 12.74 9.49 -3.45
N GLU A 105 11.77 8.87 -4.14
CA GLU A 105 10.58 9.54 -4.64
C GLU A 105 9.49 9.73 -3.59
N ILE A 106 9.62 9.13 -2.41
CA ILE A 106 8.57 9.12 -1.39
C ILE A 106 9.08 9.82 -0.14
N THR A 107 8.59 11.03 0.09
CA THR A 107 8.91 11.81 1.30
C THR A 107 8.00 11.46 2.47
N SER A 108 6.76 11.05 2.20
CA SER A 108 5.81 10.59 3.21
C SER A 108 4.87 9.55 2.64
N HIS A 109 4.56 8.52 3.43
CA HIS A 109 3.58 7.50 3.11
C HIS A 109 2.46 7.49 4.15
N PHE A 110 1.22 7.66 3.69
CA PHE A 110 0.04 7.73 4.53
C PHE A 110 -0.54 6.33 4.67
N ILE A 111 -0.72 5.87 5.90
CA ILE A 111 -1.06 4.48 6.18
C ILE A 111 -2.55 4.35 6.42
N ILE A 112 -3.07 5.15 7.36
CA ILE A 112 -4.47 5.13 7.75
C ILE A 112 -4.83 6.44 8.45
N ASP A 113 -6.07 6.86 8.27
CA ASP A 113 -6.67 8.05 8.87
C ASP A 113 -7.86 7.68 9.75
N TRP A 114 -8.10 8.46 10.80
CA TRP A 114 -9.21 8.28 11.74
C TRP A 114 -9.78 9.61 12.22
N ASP A 115 -11.00 9.55 12.73
CA ASP A 115 -11.59 10.67 13.47
C ASP A 115 -10.97 10.74 14.87
N PRO A 116 -10.64 11.93 15.40
CA PRO A 116 -10.01 12.06 16.72
C PRO A 116 -10.81 11.42 17.88
N ASP A 117 -12.13 11.31 17.70
CA ASP A 117 -13.05 10.70 18.66
C ASP A 117 -13.23 9.18 18.44
N ASP A 118 -12.48 8.57 17.53
CA ASP A 118 -12.52 7.12 17.31
C ASP A 118 -12.10 6.39 18.60
N PRO A 119 -12.91 5.46 19.13
CA PRO A 119 -12.66 4.78 20.40
C PRO A 119 -11.41 3.89 20.38
N CYS A 120 -10.74 3.71 19.24
CA CYS A 120 -9.50 2.97 19.06
C CYS A 120 -8.33 3.85 18.60
N ALA A 121 -8.49 5.19 18.58
CA ALA A 121 -7.44 6.12 18.15
C ALA A 121 -6.15 6.05 18.99
N ASP A 122 -6.25 5.66 20.27
CA ASP A 122 -5.11 5.49 21.18
C ASP A 122 -4.09 4.46 20.70
N ILE A 123 -4.52 3.47 19.92
CA ILE A 123 -3.64 2.41 19.38
C ILE A 123 -2.55 3.02 18.51
N TRP A 124 -2.85 4.06 17.74
CA TRP A 124 -1.91 4.64 16.78
C TRP A 124 -0.72 5.32 17.45
N ARG A 125 -0.85 5.78 18.69
CA ARG A 125 0.27 6.35 19.46
C ARG A 125 1.36 5.30 19.74
N ARG A 126 1.00 4.02 19.79
CA ARG A 126 1.94 2.91 20.03
C ARG A 126 2.85 2.63 18.83
N PHE A 127 2.54 3.20 17.67
CA PHE A 127 3.40 3.13 16.49
C PHE A 127 4.49 4.22 16.50
N ILE A 128 4.39 5.26 17.34
CA ILE A 128 5.39 6.33 17.39
C ILE A 128 6.80 5.80 17.72
N PRO A 129 7.01 4.92 18.71
CA PRO A 129 8.32 4.34 19.00
C PRO A 129 8.90 3.50 17.83
N LEU A 130 8.05 2.99 16.94
CA LEU A 130 8.47 2.28 15.72
C LEU A 130 8.84 3.24 14.57
N GLY A 131 8.94 4.54 14.87
CA GLY A 131 9.32 5.59 13.93
C GLY A 131 8.20 6.02 13.00
N TYR A 132 6.93 5.83 13.38
CA TYR A 132 5.79 6.43 12.70
C TYR A 132 5.43 7.78 13.35
N CYS A 133 4.64 8.59 12.65
CA CYS A 133 4.18 9.89 13.14
C CYS A 133 2.67 10.01 13.00
N ILE A 134 2.04 10.79 13.88
CA ILE A 134 0.64 11.18 13.75
C ILE A 134 0.60 12.62 13.24
N LYS A 135 -0.06 12.84 12.11
CA LYS A 135 -0.26 14.17 11.53
C LYS A 135 -1.74 14.51 11.55
N LYS A 136 -2.07 15.74 11.90
CA LYS A 136 -3.43 16.27 11.73
C LYS A 136 -3.58 16.81 10.30
N ILE A 137 -4.57 16.31 9.58
CA ILE A 137 -4.93 16.76 8.24
C ILE A 137 -6.42 17.12 8.29
N TRP A 138 -6.71 18.42 8.21
CA TRP A 138 -8.05 18.98 8.44
C TRP A 138 -8.64 18.54 9.80
N SER A 139 -9.77 17.83 9.78
CA SER A 139 -10.45 17.31 10.98
C SER A 139 -10.00 15.90 11.38
N ARG A 140 -9.09 15.27 10.62
CA ARG A 140 -8.69 13.87 10.80
C ARG A 140 -7.24 13.78 11.27
N GLU A 141 -6.93 12.68 11.95
CA GLU A 141 -5.57 12.29 12.28
C GLU A 141 -5.13 11.17 11.34
N VAL A 142 -3.84 11.16 10.98
CA VAL A 142 -3.28 10.23 10.01
C VAL A 142 -1.97 9.66 10.53
N LEU A 143 -1.82 8.34 10.46
CA LEU A 143 -0.55 7.66 10.72
C LEU A 143 0.29 7.74 9.44
N VAL A 144 1.48 8.32 9.57
CA VAL A 144 2.39 8.61 8.46
C VAL A 144 3.76 8.04 8.76
N LYS A 145 4.44 7.53 7.73
CA LYS A 145 5.87 7.23 7.76
C LYS A 145 6.60 8.20 6.84
N TYR A 146 7.56 8.95 7.38
CA TYR A 146 8.41 9.85 6.59
C TYR A 146 9.63 9.10 6.06
N ASN A 147 10.04 9.44 4.84
CA ASN A 147 11.17 8.84 4.13
C ASN A 147 11.17 7.30 4.24
N PRO A 148 10.08 6.62 3.85
CA PRO A 148 9.92 5.20 4.09
C PRO A 148 10.86 4.36 3.20
N THR A 149 11.40 3.29 3.76
CA THR A 149 12.05 2.22 3.01
C THR A 149 11.00 1.34 2.29
N VAL A 150 11.43 0.46 1.39
CA VAL A 150 10.52 -0.52 0.76
C VAL A 150 9.82 -1.42 1.80
N LEU A 151 10.51 -1.76 2.89
CA LEU A 151 9.95 -2.55 3.98
C LEU A 151 8.90 -1.75 4.76
N ASP A 152 9.14 -0.47 5.04
CA ASP A 152 8.18 0.40 5.71
C ASP A 152 6.88 0.54 4.93
N LEU A 153 6.99 0.68 3.61
CA LEU A 153 5.85 0.76 2.71
C LEU A 153 5.02 -0.54 2.76
N TYR A 154 5.68 -1.69 2.76
CA TYR A 154 5.04 -3.00 2.91
C TYR A 154 4.36 -3.17 4.26
N ASN A 155 5.04 -2.73 5.32
CA ASN A 155 4.52 -2.76 6.68
C ASN A 155 3.30 -1.85 6.82
N GLY A 156 3.36 -0.63 6.29
CA GLY A 156 2.23 0.31 6.24
C GLY A 156 1.00 -0.29 5.56
N PHE A 157 1.20 -0.89 4.38
CA PHE A 157 0.13 -1.59 3.68
C PHE A 157 -0.46 -2.75 4.51
N SER A 158 0.40 -3.56 5.12
CA SER A 158 -0.03 -4.71 5.94
C SER A 158 -0.78 -4.29 7.19
N ILE A 159 -0.35 -3.20 7.86
CA ILE A 159 -1.01 -2.58 9.01
C ILE A 159 -2.43 -2.17 8.63
N ARG A 160 -2.58 -1.42 7.53
CA ARG A 160 -3.88 -0.93 7.06
C ARG A 160 -4.83 -2.09 6.75
N GLN A 161 -4.37 -3.06 5.95
CA GLN A 161 -5.19 -4.22 5.58
C GLN A 161 -5.64 -5.03 6.80
N HIS A 162 -4.73 -5.26 7.75
CA HIS A 162 -5.02 -5.99 8.97
C HIS A 162 -6.07 -5.25 9.82
N TYR A 163 -5.90 -3.94 9.99
CA TYR A 163 -6.84 -3.10 10.72
C TYR A 163 -8.24 -3.12 10.09
N GLU A 164 -8.33 -2.85 8.78
CA GLU A 164 -9.60 -2.83 8.05
C GLU A 164 -10.30 -4.20 8.07
N SER A 165 -9.54 -5.30 7.96
CA SER A 165 -10.05 -6.67 8.08
C SER A 165 -10.63 -6.94 9.47
N CYS A 166 -9.89 -6.61 10.52
CA CYS A 166 -10.35 -6.76 11.90
C CYS A 166 -11.59 -5.90 12.18
N LEU A 167 -11.62 -4.67 11.64
CA LEU A 167 -12.75 -3.75 11.77
C LEU A 167 -14.01 -4.33 11.13
N ARG A 168 -13.88 -4.85 9.90
CA ARG A 168 -14.97 -5.51 9.17
C ARG A 168 -15.52 -6.72 9.95
N TYR A 169 -14.62 -7.55 10.48
CA TYR A 169 -15.01 -8.74 11.25
C TYR A 169 -15.66 -8.40 12.61
N ALA A 170 -15.21 -7.32 13.27
CA ALA A 170 -15.79 -6.88 14.54
C ALA A 170 -17.12 -6.13 14.36
N ARG A 171 -17.34 -5.52 13.19
CA ARG A 171 -18.62 -4.88 12.84
C ARG A 171 -19.67 -5.90 12.38
N GLY A 172 -19.31 -6.85 11.51
CA GLY A 172 -20.28 -7.75 10.88
C GLY A 172 -21.40 -6.95 10.19
N GLU A 173 -22.66 -7.34 10.42
CA GLU A 173 -23.86 -6.60 9.96
C GLU A 173 -24.37 -5.56 10.97
N GLY A 174 -23.72 -5.45 12.14
CA GLY A 174 -24.21 -4.68 13.29
C GLY A 174 -23.32 -3.51 13.70
N LYS A 175 -23.50 -3.06 14.93
CA LYS A 175 -22.62 -2.06 15.56
C LYS A 175 -21.26 -2.68 15.85
N LEU A 176 -20.21 -1.85 15.81
CA LEU A 176 -18.85 -2.26 16.10
C LEU A 176 -18.71 -2.74 17.56
N ASP A 177 -18.29 -4.00 17.74
CA ASP A 177 -17.84 -4.51 19.03
C ASP A 177 -16.36 -4.11 19.26
N ILE A 178 -16.15 -3.05 20.04
CA ILE A 178 -14.82 -2.48 20.31
C ILE A 178 -13.92 -3.47 21.05
N ALA A 179 -14.45 -4.24 22.00
CA ALA A 179 -13.66 -5.19 22.79
C ALA A 179 -13.18 -6.35 21.90
N LYS A 180 -14.08 -6.88 21.07
CA LYS A 180 -13.74 -7.89 20.06
C LYS A 180 -12.74 -7.33 19.05
N PHE A 181 -12.93 -6.09 18.60
CA PHE A 181 -12.02 -5.45 17.65
C PHE A 181 -10.59 -5.36 18.20
N ARG A 182 -10.41 -4.78 19.39
CA ARG A 182 -9.12 -4.64 20.06
C ARG A 182 -8.43 -5.98 20.29
N LYS A 183 -9.17 -6.99 20.77
CA LYS A 183 -8.64 -8.34 20.94
C LYS A 183 -8.09 -8.90 19.62
N ASN A 184 -8.87 -8.77 18.54
CA ASN A 184 -8.51 -9.30 17.23
C ASN A 184 -7.29 -8.62 16.60
N LEU A 185 -7.09 -7.32 16.84
CA LEU A 185 -5.94 -6.58 16.32
C LEU A 185 -4.62 -7.25 16.76
N PHE A 186 -4.52 -7.73 18.00
CA PHE A 186 -3.35 -8.47 18.45
C PHE A 186 -3.39 -9.96 18.09
N THR A 187 -4.51 -10.66 18.34
CA THR A 187 -4.56 -12.12 18.18
C THR A 187 -4.43 -12.56 16.73
N ASN A 188 -5.05 -11.83 15.81
CA ASN A 188 -5.10 -12.19 14.40
C ASN A 188 -3.94 -11.58 13.59
N GLY A 189 -3.12 -10.73 14.21
CA GLY A 189 -1.95 -10.10 13.59
C GLY A 189 -0.72 -10.99 13.48
N TYR A 190 -0.87 -12.32 13.48
CA TYR A 190 0.26 -13.27 13.52
C TYR A 190 1.12 -13.25 12.24
N MET A 191 0.61 -12.72 11.13
CA MET A 191 1.38 -12.51 9.89
C MET A 191 2.17 -11.20 9.87
N LEU A 192 1.95 -10.30 10.84
CA LEU A 192 2.71 -9.07 10.98
C LEU A 192 4.04 -9.34 11.70
N PRO A 193 5.10 -8.56 11.41
CA PRO A 193 6.30 -8.57 12.26
C PRO A 193 5.94 -8.38 13.73
N MET A 194 6.65 -9.05 14.63
CA MET A 194 6.32 -9.06 16.05
C MET A 194 6.23 -7.66 16.65
N GLU A 195 7.17 -6.77 16.31
CA GLU A 195 7.21 -5.38 16.78
C GLU A 195 5.95 -4.60 16.39
N ILE A 196 5.50 -4.76 15.14
CA ILE A 196 4.26 -4.16 14.63
C ILE A 196 3.04 -4.78 15.33
N ARG A 197 3.04 -6.10 15.50
CA ARG A 197 1.96 -6.80 16.19
C ARG A 197 1.83 -6.32 17.64
N GLN A 198 2.95 -6.09 18.34
CA GLN A 198 2.95 -5.60 19.71
C GLN A 198 2.37 -4.18 19.83
N ALA A 199 2.51 -3.33 18.81
CA ALA A 199 1.84 -2.02 18.81
C ALA A 199 0.30 -2.13 18.89
N PHE A 200 -0.28 -3.27 18.49
CA PHE A 200 -1.70 -3.59 18.66
C PHE A 200 -2.06 -4.23 20.01
N ASN A 201 -1.08 -4.60 20.84
CA ASN A 201 -1.33 -5.30 22.09
C ASN A 201 -1.89 -4.36 23.17
N THR A 202 -3.19 -4.43 23.45
CA THR A 202 -3.81 -3.55 24.46
C THR A 202 -3.51 -3.94 25.92
N ASN A 203 -2.82 -5.06 26.17
CA ASN A 203 -2.59 -5.57 27.53
C ASN A 203 -1.46 -4.87 28.31
N ASP A 204 -0.67 -4.00 27.68
CA ASP A 204 0.45 -3.29 28.33
C ASP A 204 0.03 -2.00 29.05
N SER A 205 -1.28 -1.78 29.22
CA SER A 205 -1.84 -0.69 30.04
C SER A 205 -2.19 -1.23 31.44
N LYS A 206 -1.16 -1.44 32.25
CA LYS A 206 -1.26 -1.57 33.71
C LYS A 206 -0.24 -0.66 34.37
#